data_AF-A0A663N006-F1
#
_entry.id   AF-A0A663N006-F1
#
_cell.length_a   1.000
_cell.length_b   1.000
_cell.length_c   1.000
_cell.angle_alpha   90.00
_cell.angle_beta   90.00
_cell.angle_gamma   90.00
#
_symmetry.space_group_name_H-M   'P 1'
#
loop_
_entity.id
_entity.type
_entity.pdbx_description
1 polymer ?
#
loop_
_entity_poly.entity_id
_entity_poly.type
_entity_poly.pdbx_seq_one_letter_code
_entity_poly.pdbx_strand_id
1 'polypeptide(L)'
;MLRNVNHGSDAEKKICVIDEIGKMELFSQAFIQAVRQTLTGSETVVLGTIPIPKGKPLDLVEEIRSRKDVKVFNVSKENRNSILQDILAAVESCRK
;
A
#
# COMPACT_ATOMS: atom_id res chain seq x y z
N MET A 1 -4.80 -1.61 -16.59
CA MET A 1 -4.28 -0.23 -16.49
C MET A 1 -4.86 0.39 -15.22
N LEU A 2 -4.00 0.74 -14.25
CA LEU A 2 -4.42 1.52 -13.09
C LEU A 2 -4.71 2.95 -13.57
N ARG A 3 -5.95 3.43 -13.40
CA ARG A 3 -6.35 4.78 -13.81
C ARG A 3 -6.20 5.73 -12.63
N ASN A 4 -5.35 6.74 -12.77
CA ASN A 4 -5.28 7.86 -11.83
C ASN A 4 -6.52 8.75 -12.03
N VAL A 5 -7.34 8.89 -11.00
CA VAL A 5 -8.43 9.87 -10.95
C VAL A 5 -7.81 11.19 -10.50
N ASN A 6 -7.93 12.23 -11.33
CA ASN A 6 -7.30 13.53 -11.12
C ASN A 6 -8.34 14.51 -10.56
N HIS A 7 -8.15 15.02 -9.35
CA HIS A 7 -8.89 16.16 -8.79
C HIS A 7 -7.94 16.99 -7.88
N GLY A 8 -7.49 18.15 -8.37
CA GLY A 8 -7.01 19.27 -7.53
C GLY A 8 -5.49 19.51 -7.40
N SER A 9 -5.07 20.70 -7.87
CA SER A 9 -3.87 21.53 -7.63
C SER A 9 -2.52 20.95 -7.16
N ASP A 10 -1.47 21.31 -7.90
CA ASP A 10 -0.04 21.40 -7.55
C ASP A 10 0.24 21.58 -6.04
N ALA A 11 0.60 20.49 -5.35
CA ALA A 11 1.52 20.40 -4.20
C ALA A 11 1.33 19.11 -3.38
N GLU A 12 0.15 18.45 -3.44
CA GLU A 12 -0.11 17.25 -2.62
C GLU A 12 0.27 15.95 -3.34
N LYS A 13 0.92 15.04 -2.61
CA LYS A 13 1.25 13.69 -3.12
C LYS A 13 -0.02 12.96 -3.55
N LYS A 14 0.05 12.27 -4.69
CA LYS A 14 -1.03 11.43 -5.21
C LYS A 14 -1.23 10.21 -4.31
N ILE A 15 -2.44 9.68 -4.21
CA ILE A 15 -2.69 8.42 -3.50
C ILE A 15 -2.87 7.30 -4.53
N CYS A 16 -2.07 6.25 -4.42
CA CYS A 16 -2.24 5.00 -5.17
C CYS A 16 -2.88 3.95 -4.24
N VAL A 17 -4.00 3.39 -4.66
CA VAL A 17 -4.71 2.34 -3.90
C VAL A 17 -4.49 1.00 -4.59
N ILE A 18 -4.00 0.02 -3.82
CA ILE A 18 -3.79 -1.35 -4.29
C ILE A 18 -4.52 -2.28 -3.34
N ASP A 19 -5.71 -2.74 -3.74
CA ASP A 19 -6.41 -3.77 -2.99
C ASP A 19 -5.86 -5.14 -3.39
N GLU A 20 -5.10 -5.65 -2.44
CA GLU A 20 -4.26 -6.82 -2.37
C GLU A 20 -2.97 -6.84 -3.20
N ILE A 21 -1.84 -6.91 -2.48
CA ILE A 21 -0.54 -7.36 -2.97
C ILE A 21 -0.33 -8.75 -2.38
N GLY A 22 -0.90 -9.75 -3.05
CA GLY A 22 -1.00 -11.12 -2.55
C GLY A 22 -0.35 -12.13 -3.48
N LYS A 23 -0.54 -13.42 -3.17
CA LYS A 23 0.09 -14.52 -3.93
C LYS A 23 -0.31 -14.51 -5.41
N MET A 24 -1.53 -14.10 -5.71
CA MET A 24 -2.09 -14.16 -7.06
C MET A 24 -1.45 -13.11 -7.98
N GLU A 25 -1.19 -11.92 -7.46
CA GLU A 25 -0.63 -10.81 -8.22
C GLU A 25 0.87 -11.03 -8.51
N LEU A 26 1.56 -11.80 -7.66
CA LEU A 26 2.99 -12.11 -7.80
C LEU A 26 3.32 -13.08 -8.95
N PHE A 27 2.31 -13.62 -9.64
CA PHE A 27 2.54 -14.30 -10.92
C PHE A 27 2.82 -13.30 -12.07
N SER A 28 2.51 -12.02 -11.89
CA SER A 28 2.76 -10.97 -12.87
C SER A 28 4.04 -10.20 -12.58
N GLN A 29 5.08 -10.41 -13.40
CA GLN A 29 6.31 -9.62 -13.30
C GLN A 29 6.06 -8.12 -13.52
N ALA A 30 5.16 -7.77 -14.43
CA ALA A 30 4.79 -6.38 -14.66
C ALA A 30 4.17 -5.74 -13.40
N PHE A 31 3.35 -6.48 -12.65
CA PHE A 31 2.79 -6.01 -11.40
C PHE A 31 3.87 -5.81 -10.34
N ILE A 32 4.76 -6.79 -10.16
CA ILE A 32 5.88 -6.69 -9.20
C ILE A 32 6.73 -5.44 -9.47
N GLN A 33 7.08 -5.20 -10.74
CA GLN A 33 7.88 -4.03 -11.12
C GLN A 33 7.12 -2.73 -10.89
N ALA A 34 5.84 -2.67 -11.26
CA ALA A 34 5.01 -1.48 -11.04
C ALA A 34 4.88 -1.15 -9.53
N VAL A 35 4.67 -2.15 -8.67
CA VAL A 35 4.60 -1.96 -7.22
C VAL A 35 5.92 -1.42 -6.67
N ARG A 36 7.06 -2.02 -7.04
CA ARG A 36 8.39 -1.56 -6.60
C ARG A 36 8.70 -0.13 -7.05
N GLN A 37 8.36 0.21 -8.30
CA GLN A 37 8.54 1.56 -8.82
C GLN A 37 7.66 2.57 -8.05
N THR A 38 6.40 2.22 -7.81
CA THR A 38 5.46 3.08 -7.07
C THR A 38 5.95 3.34 -5.65
N LEU A 39 6.47 2.31 -4.97
CA LEU A 39 7.02 2.43 -3.61
C LEU A 39 8.36 3.19 -3.56
N THR A 40 9.07 3.34 -4.67
CA THR A 40 10.34 4.10 -4.72
C THR A 40 10.10 5.59 -4.99
N GLY A 41 8.96 5.94 -5.60
CA GLY A 41 8.62 7.33 -5.92
C GLY A 41 8.22 8.15 -4.70
N SER A 42 8.70 9.38 -4.60
CA SER A 42 8.36 10.33 -3.52
C SER A 42 7.05 11.09 -3.73
N GLU A 43 6.49 11.03 -4.95
CA GLU A 43 5.29 11.80 -5.34
C GLU A 43 3.97 11.08 -5.03
N THR A 44 4.03 9.83 -4.58
CA THR A 44 2.86 8.98 -4.40
C THR A 44 2.86 8.33 -3.02
N VAL A 45 1.73 8.46 -2.31
CA VAL A 45 1.41 7.68 -1.11
C VAL A 45 0.73 6.40 -1.55
N VAL A 46 1.25 5.24 -1.14
CA VAL A 46 0.64 3.94 -1.42
C VAL A 46 -0.21 3.52 -0.23
N LEU A 47 -1.48 3.25 -0.47
CA LEU A 47 -2.37 2.57 0.46
C LEU A 47 -2.72 1.20 -0.12
N GLY A 48 -2.42 0.13 0.59
CA GLY A 48 -2.77 -1.20 0.10
C GLY A 48 -2.86 -2.23 1.18
N THR A 49 -3.38 -3.40 0.79
CA THR A 49 -3.57 -4.55 1.68
C THR A 49 -2.54 -5.63 1.32
N ILE A 50 -1.97 -6.27 2.35
CA ILE A 50 -1.06 -7.40 2.20
C ILE A 50 -1.58 -8.57 3.02
N PRO A 51 -1.38 -9.82 2.58
CA PRO A 51 -1.78 -10.98 3.36
C PRO A 51 -0.99 -11.06 4.67
N ILE A 52 -1.65 -11.58 5.70
CA ILE A 52 -0.99 -11.98 6.95
C ILE A 52 0.06 -13.06 6.61
N PRO A 53 1.27 -13.01 7.19
CA PRO A 53 2.28 -14.03 6.96
C PRO A 53 1.76 -15.39 7.43
N LYS A 54 1.33 -16.21 6.46
CA LYS A 54 0.85 -17.58 6.67
C LYS A 54 1.43 -18.47 5.57
N GLY A 55 2.11 -19.54 5.97
CA GLY A 55 2.74 -20.47 5.04
C GLY A 55 4.03 -19.94 4.42
N LYS A 56 4.22 -20.16 3.11
CA LYS A 56 5.45 -19.76 2.40
C LYS A 56 5.52 -18.23 2.32
N PRO A 57 6.65 -17.60 2.71
CA PRO A 57 6.82 -16.16 2.57
C PRO A 57 6.74 -15.76 1.10
N LEU A 58 6.12 -14.61 0.86
CA LEU A 58 6.03 -13.98 -0.44
C LEU A 58 7.04 -12.84 -0.48
N ASP A 59 8.08 -12.96 -1.32
CA ASP A 59 9.25 -12.06 -1.28
C ASP A 59 8.86 -10.58 -1.33
N LEU A 60 7.95 -10.19 -2.23
CA LEU A 60 7.50 -8.80 -2.34
C LEU A 60 6.71 -8.33 -1.10
N VAL A 61 5.94 -9.22 -0.48
CA VAL A 61 5.15 -8.88 0.72
C VAL A 61 6.08 -8.66 1.92
N GLU A 62 7.08 -9.52 2.09
CA GLU A 62 8.09 -9.34 3.15
C GLU A 62 8.97 -8.12 2.89
N GLU A 63 9.31 -7.84 1.62
CA GLU A 63 9.97 -6.60 1.21
C GLU A 63 9.16 -5.38 1.67
N ILE A 64 7.87 -5.30 1.32
CA ILE A 64 7.01 -4.18 1.72
C ILE A 64 6.88 -4.08 3.24
N ARG A 65 6.72 -5.20 3.95
CA ARG A 65 6.54 -5.22 5.40
C ARG A 65 7.79 -4.78 6.16
N SER A 66 8.98 -5.06 5.64
CA SER A 66 10.27 -4.75 6.29
C SER A 66 10.76 -3.32 6.03
N ARG A 67 10.09 -2.58 5.14
CA ARG A 67 10.44 -1.19 4.82
C ARG A 67 10.21 -0.25 6.00
N LYS A 68 11.19 0.63 6.24
CA LYS A 68 11.15 1.63 7.32
C LYS A 68 10.16 2.76 7.07
N ASP A 69 9.82 2.99 5.80
CA ASP A 69 8.89 4.03 5.35
C ASP A 69 7.45 3.49 5.16
N VAL A 70 7.18 2.26 5.58
CA VAL A 70 5.85 1.63 5.51
C VAL A 70 5.28 1.48 6.92
N LYS A 71 4.03 1.93 7.10
CA LYS A 71 3.26 1.68 8.32
C LYS A 71 2.31 0.51 8.10
N VAL A 72 2.49 -0.56 8.87
CA VAL A 72 1.69 -1.78 8.78
C VAL A 72 0.61 -1.77 9.85
N PHE A 73 -0.65 -1.86 9.44
CA PHE A 73 -1.80 -2.00 10.32
C PHE A 73 -2.27 -3.45 10.32
N ASN A 74 -2.27 -4.10 11.48
CA ASN A 74 -2.83 -5.44 11.62
C ASN A 74 -4.34 -5.35 11.89
N VAL A 75 -5.15 -5.75 10.90
CA VAL A 75 -6.62 -5.72 11.00
C VAL A 75 -7.12 -7.06 11.54
N SER A 76 -7.94 -6.99 12.59
CA SER A 76 -8.62 -8.12 13.21
C SER A 76 -10.13 -7.90 13.17
N LYS A 77 -10.92 -8.92 13.55
CA LYS A 77 -12.39 -8.80 13.56
C LYS A 77 -12.86 -7.72 14.55
N GLU A 78 -12.10 -7.53 15.62
CA GLU A 78 -12.38 -6.64 16.74
C GLU A 78 -12.09 -5.17 16.41
N ASN A 79 -11.03 -4.90 15.63
CA ASN A 79 -10.60 -3.52 15.31
C ASN A 79 -11.06 -3.01 13.94
N ARG A 80 -11.63 -3.87 13.08
CA ARG A 80 -11.95 -3.53 11.68
C ARG A 80 -12.78 -2.25 11.51
N ASN A 81 -13.68 -1.95 12.45
CA ASN A 81 -14.59 -0.81 12.37
C ASN A 81 -14.01 0.45 13.03
N SER A 82 -13.02 0.31 13.92
CA SER A 82 -12.42 1.44 14.65
C SER A 82 -11.12 1.94 14.01
N ILE A 83 -10.39 1.07 13.29
CA ILE A 83 -9.07 1.39 12.72
C ILE A 83 -9.11 2.39 11.56
N LEU A 84 -10.28 2.68 11.00
CA LEU A 84 -10.42 3.59 9.85
C LEU A 84 -9.77 4.95 10.12
N GLN A 85 -9.99 5.51 11.31
CA GLN A 85 -9.44 6.83 11.67
C GLN A 85 -7.91 6.80 11.76
N ASP A 86 -7.32 5.72 12.28
CA ASP A 86 -5.87 5.56 12.38
C ASP A 86 -5.21 5.47 11.00
N ILE A 87 -5.88 4.79 10.06
CA ILE A 87 -5.42 4.66 8.67
C ILE A 87 -5.51 6.02 7.96
N LEU A 88 -6.64 6.73 8.10
CA LEU A 88 -6.83 8.06 7.50
C LEU A 88 -5.78 9.05 8.01
N ALA A 89 -5.54 9.09 9.32
CA ALA A 89 -4.51 9.94 9.91
C ALA A 89 -3.10 9.62 9.40
N ALA A 90 -2.78 8.33 9.18
CA ALA A 90 -1.50 7.95 8.60
C ALA A 90 -1.38 8.37 7.14
N VAL A 91 -2.42 8.19 6.34
CA VAL A 91 -2.43 8.63 4.93
C VAL A 91 -2.26 10.15 4.84
N GLU A 92 -2.97 10.92 5.65
CA GLU A 92 -2.83 12.39 5.70
C GLU A 92 -1.42 12.81 6.13
N SER A 93 -0.81 12.14 7.10
CA SER A 93 0.57 12.41 7.50
C SER A 93 1.57 12.13 6.38
N CYS A 94 1.31 11.16 5.51
CA CYS A 94 2.18 10.84 4.38
C CYS A 94 2.04 11.82 3.20
N ARG A 95 0.90 12.52 3.08
CA ARG A 95 0.63 13.51 2.00
C ARG A 95 1.33 14.85 2.21
N LYS A 96 1.67 15.18 3.45
CA LYS A 96 2.52 16.32 3.82
C LYS A 96 3.97 16.07 3.40
#